data_AF-M9UFY9-F1
#
_entry.id   AF-M9UFY9-F1
#
_cell.length_a   1.000
_cell.length_b   1.000
_cell.length_c   1.000
_cell.angle_alpha   90.00
_cell.angle_beta   90.00
_cell.angle_gamma   90.00
#
_symmetry.space_group_name_H-M   'P 1'
#
loop_
_entity.id
_entity.type
_entity.pdbx_description
1 polymer ?
#
loop_
_entity_poly.entity_id
_entity_poly.type
_entity_poly.pdbx_seq_one_letter_code
_entity_poly.pdbx_strand_id
1 'polypeptide(L)'
;MIPAFLLFFSGSLFAFLILIPLMFDMISFYTESLGPAVEPTISLSSFISTTFLLMGSLGLAFEMPLIMIGLTYLRIVKASTWRNYWRWGVLVSFIIAWIISPGTTGGVMETIIGLSLSSLYFLGMRISFLVEKKRES
;
A
#
# COMPACT_ATOMS: atom_id res chain seq x y z
N MET A 1 20.06 2.44 -2.58
CA MET A 1 19.39 3.60 -3.23
C MET A 1 18.51 3.15 -4.39
N ILE A 2 19.04 2.46 -5.42
CA ILE A 2 18.23 2.03 -6.59
C ILE A 2 16.96 1.23 -6.22
N PRO A 3 16.99 0.22 -5.32
CA PRO A 3 15.78 -0.55 -5.00
C PRO A 3 14.69 0.28 -4.31
N ALA A 4 15.07 1.27 -3.50
CA ALA A 4 14.14 2.15 -2.81
C ALA A 4 13.41 3.03 -3.84
N PHE A 5 14.16 3.69 -4.73
CA PHE A 5 13.56 4.46 -5.82
C PHE A 5 12.59 3.63 -6.68
N LEU A 6 12.94 2.38 -7.01
CA LEU A 6 12.04 1.50 -7.77
C LEU A 6 10.78 1.15 -6.99
N LEU A 7 10.88 0.80 -5.71
CA LEU A 7 9.73 0.47 -4.87
C LEU A 7 8.82 1.68 -4.66
N PHE A 8 9.39 2.82 -4.27
CA PHE A 8 8.64 4.06 -4.11
C PHE A 8 7.91 4.46 -5.40
N PHE A 9 8.62 4.45 -6.54
CA PHE A 9 8.02 4.81 -7.81
C PHE A 9 6.95 3.80 -8.24
N SER A 10 7.15 2.50 -7.98
CA SER A 10 6.14 1.48 -8.25
C SER A 10 4.88 1.67 -7.40
N GLY A 11 5.00 2.05 -6.13
CA GLY A 11 3.86 2.35 -5.25
C GLY A 11 3.13 3.62 -5.67
N SER A 12 3.87 4.65 -6.05
CA SER A 12 3.31 5.89 -6.61
C SER A 12 2.58 5.65 -7.93
N LEU A 13 3.16 4.84 -8.81
CA LEU A 13 2.54 4.46 -10.09
C LEU A 13 1.31 3.58 -9.89
N PHE A 14 1.35 2.66 -8.92
CA PHE A 14 0.20 1.86 -8.51
C PHE A 14 -0.97 2.74 -8.05
N ALA A 15 -0.68 3.76 -7.23
CA ALA A 15 -1.69 4.74 -6.83
C ALA A 15 -2.30 5.45 -8.04
N PHE A 16 -1.46 5.99 -8.93
CA PHE A 16 -1.91 6.80 -10.06
C PHE A 16 -2.64 6.01 -11.14
N LEU A 17 -2.15 4.82 -11.50
CA LEU A 17 -2.70 4.03 -12.63
C LEU A 17 -3.84 3.10 -12.23
N ILE A 18 -3.95 2.69 -10.96
CA ILE A 18 -4.94 1.70 -10.53
C ILE A 18 -5.94 2.33 -9.58
N LEU A 19 -5.48 2.98 -8.51
CA LEU A 19 -6.39 3.44 -7.46
C LEU A 19 -7.13 4.72 -7.81
N ILE A 20 -6.48 5.68 -8.48
CA ILE A 20 -7.16 6.91 -8.91
C ILE A 20 -8.27 6.61 -9.93
N PRO A 21 -8.06 5.82 -11.00
CA PRO A 21 -9.15 5.44 -11.90
C PRO A 21 -10.26 4.67 -11.19
N LEU A 22 -9.90 3.70 -10.33
CA LEU A 22 -10.87 2.97 -9.52
C LEU A 22 -11.72 3.92 -8.66
N MET A 23 -11.12 4.93 -8.05
CA MET A 23 -11.85 5.91 -7.24
C MET A 23 -12.89 6.65 -8.09
N PHE A 24 -12.55 7.07 -9.31
CA PHE A 24 -13.50 7.73 -10.21
C PHE A 24 -14.59 6.80 -10.73
N ASP A 25 -14.24 5.55 -11.07
CA ASP A 25 -15.21 4.55 -11.50
C ASP A 25 -16.23 4.26 -10.39
N MET A 26 -15.77 4.17 -9.14
CA MET A 26 -16.63 3.99 -7.97
C MET A 26 -17.53 5.19 -7.73
N ILE A 27 -17.01 6.42 -7.83
CA ILE A 27 -17.83 7.62 -7.69
C ILE A 27 -18.91 7.66 -8.77
N SER A 28 -18.57 7.34 -10.01
CA SER A 28 -19.52 7.28 -11.12
C SER A 28 -20.59 6.22 -10.89
N PHE A 29 -20.20 5.03 -10.45
CA PHE A 29 -21.11 3.94 -10.08
C PHE A 29 -22.10 4.35 -8.97
N TYR A 30 -21.61 5.01 -7.91
CA TYR A 30 -22.48 5.48 -6.83
C TYR A 30 -23.45 6.57 -7.31
N THR A 31 -22.98 7.53 -8.10
CA THR A 31 -23.82 8.57 -8.69
C THR A 31 -24.95 7.99 -9.56
N GLU A 32 -24.63 7.01 -10.42
CA GLU A 32 -25.66 6.33 -11.23
C GLU A 32 -26.66 5.55 -10.37
N SER A 33 -26.18 4.89 -9.31
CA SER A 33 -27.01 4.05 -8.44
C SER A 33 -27.95 4.84 -7.51
N LEU A 34 -27.57 6.05 -7.09
CA LEU A 34 -28.34 6.89 -6.16
C LEU A 34 -29.33 7.83 -6.87
N GLY A 35 -29.29 7.87 -8.21
CA GLY A 35 -30.21 8.64 -9.06
C GLY A 35 -29.77 10.10 -9.30
N PRO A 36 -30.50 10.83 -10.17
CA PRO A 36 -30.11 12.15 -10.69
C PRO A 36 -30.07 13.28 -9.64
N ALA A 37 -30.36 12.99 -8.38
CA ALA A 37 -30.30 13.94 -7.27
C ALA A 37 -28.91 14.06 -6.63
N VAL A 38 -27.94 13.22 -7.03
CA VAL A 38 -26.58 13.21 -6.47
C VAL A 38 -25.57 13.67 -7.52
N GLU A 39 -25.18 14.93 -7.48
CA GLU A 39 -24.09 15.45 -8.32
C GLU A 39 -22.72 15.23 -7.64
N PRO A 40 -21.70 14.74 -8.37
CA PRO A 40 -20.36 14.60 -7.83
C PRO A 40 -19.69 15.98 -7.64
N THR A 41 -19.54 16.41 -6.40
CA THR A 41 -18.89 17.68 -6.04
C THR A 41 -17.41 17.49 -5.71
N ILE A 42 -16.60 17.05 -6.69
CA ILE A 42 -15.14 16.99 -6.54
C ILE A 42 -14.51 18.28 -7.05
N SER A 43 -13.88 19.05 -6.17
CA SER A 43 -13.10 20.22 -6.59
C SER A 43 -11.75 19.80 -7.18
N LEU A 44 -11.24 20.58 -8.15
CA LEU A 44 -9.93 20.34 -8.75
C LEU A 44 -8.81 20.35 -7.70
N SER A 45 -8.91 21.25 -6.70
CA SER A 45 -7.95 21.32 -5.60
C SER A 45 -7.95 20.04 -4.76
N SER A 46 -9.13 19.52 -4.40
CA SER A 46 -9.23 18.26 -3.65
C SER A 46 -8.71 17.09 -4.47
N PHE A 47 -8.99 17.05 -5.78
CA PHE A 47 -8.48 16.01 -6.66
C PHE A 47 -6.94 15.97 -6.67
N ILE A 48 -6.31 17.13 -6.89
CA ILE A 48 -4.86 17.26 -6.91
C ILE A 48 -4.26 16.85 -5.56
N SER A 49 -4.80 17.38 -4.46
CA SER A 49 -4.33 17.06 -3.11
C SER A 49 -4.44 15.57 -2.78
N THR A 50 -5.60 14.95 -3.05
CA THR A 50 -5.82 13.52 -2.83
C THR A 50 -4.88 12.67 -3.69
N THR A 51 -4.68 13.04 -4.95
CA THR A 51 -3.77 12.33 -5.85
C THR A 51 -2.34 12.34 -5.34
N PHE A 52 -1.80 13.52 -4.99
CA PHE A 52 -0.44 13.63 -4.47
C PHE A 52 -0.27 12.91 -3.12
N LEU A 53 -1.27 13.00 -2.24
CA LEU A 53 -1.26 12.31 -0.95
C LEU A 53 -1.24 10.80 -1.15
N LEU A 54 -2.12 10.25 -2.00
CA LEU A 54 -2.16 8.82 -2.29
C LEU A 54 -0.86 8.32 -2.91
N MET A 55 -0.33 9.02 -3.91
CA MET A 55 0.94 8.68 -4.55
C MET A 55 2.11 8.68 -3.54
N GLY A 56 2.21 9.72 -2.71
CA GLY A 56 3.24 9.83 -1.69
C GLY A 56 3.13 8.75 -0.62
N SER A 57 1.93 8.59 -0.04
CA SER A 57 1.68 7.63 1.04
C SER A 57 1.87 6.18 0.58
N LEU A 58 1.42 5.81 -0.63
CA LEU A 58 1.61 4.46 -1.15
C LEU A 58 3.04 4.21 -1.60
N GLY A 59 3.71 5.22 -2.18
CA GLY A 59 5.14 5.13 -2.45
C GLY A 59 5.93 4.81 -1.17
N LEU A 60 5.64 5.51 -0.08
CA LEU A 60 6.27 5.22 1.22
C LEU A 60 5.88 3.85 1.78
N ALA A 61 4.60 3.46 1.67
CA ALA A 61 4.15 2.16 2.16
C ALA A 61 4.78 0.99 1.38
N PHE A 62 5.15 1.19 0.12
CA PHE A 62 5.84 0.18 -0.69
C PHE A 62 7.29 -0.06 -0.27
N GLU A 63 7.88 0.81 0.56
CA GLU A 63 9.24 0.62 1.12
C GLU A 63 9.30 -0.43 2.23
N MET A 64 8.15 -0.94 2.67
CA MET A 64 8.04 -1.96 3.73
C MET A 64 9.01 -3.16 3.56
N PRO A 65 9.18 -3.78 2.38
CA PRO A 65 10.13 -4.88 2.20
C PRO A 65 11.57 -4.47 2.51
N LEU A 66 12.00 -3.27 2.10
CA LEU A 66 13.36 -2.80 2.36
C LEU A 66 13.59 -2.55 3.85
N ILE A 67 12.59 -2.02 4.56
CA ILE A 67 12.66 -1.85 6.01
C ILE A 67 12.82 -3.20 6.69
N MET A 68 12.01 -4.20 6.33
CA MET A 68 12.10 -5.56 6.88
C MET A 68 13.46 -6.21 6.63
N ILE A 69 13.97 -6.08 5.41
CA ILE A 69 15.29 -6.61 5.02
C ILE A 69 16.39 -5.91 5.80
N GLY A 70 16.33 -4.58 5.92
CA GLY A 70 17.30 -3.78 6.67
C GLY A 70 17.37 -4.16 8.15
N LEU A 71 16.20 -4.28 8.81
CA LEU A 71 16.11 -4.71 10.20
C LEU A 71 16.69 -6.12 10.42
N THR A 72 16.45 -7.02 9.46
CA THR A 72 16.99 -8.40 9.50
C THR A 72 18.49 -8.41 9.28
N TYR A 73 18.98 -7.64 8.30
CA TYR A 73 20.39 -7.51 7.99
C TYR A 73 21.19 -6.94 9.17
N LEU A 74 20.61 -5.99 9.92
CA LEU A 74 21.20 -5.40 11.12
C LEU A 74 21.09 -6.30 12.37
N ARG A 75 20.49 -7.49 12.26
CA ARG A 75 20.20 -8.41 13.38
C ARG A 75 19.32 -7.81 14.49
N ILE A 76 18.58 -6.74 14.18
CA ILE A 76 17.60 -6.14 15.10
C ILE A 76 16.37 -7.07 15.21
N VAL A 77 15.98 -7.70 14.10
CA VAL A 77 14.84 -8.64 14.03
C VAL A 77 15.28 -9.91 13.30
N LYS A 78 14.99 -11.10 13.86
CA LYS A 78 15.27 -12.38 13.18
C LYS A 78 14.25 -12.62 12.06
N ALA A 79 14.62 -13.29 10.96
CA ALA A 79 13.67 -13.54 9.87
C ALA A 79 12.50 -14.42 10.32
N SER A 80 12.74 -15.33 11.27
CA SER A 80 11.69 -16.14 11.91
C SER A 80 10.61 -15.30 12.61
N THR A 81 10.95 -14.11 13.12
CA THR A 81 9.98 -13.20 13.74
C THR A 81 8.94 -12.74 12.72
N TRP A 82 9.35 -12.35 11.51
CA TRP A 82 8.40 -11.95 10.45
C TRP A 82 7.44 -13.08 10.10
N ARG A 83 7.91 -14.33 10.09
CA ARG A 83 7.03 -15.48 9.88
C ARG A 83 6.09 -15.76 11.05
N ASN A 84 6.58 -15.66 12.28
CA ASN A 84 5.76 -15.94 13.47
C ASN A 84 4.65 -14.90 13.66
N TYR A 85 4.91 -13.65 13.31
CA TYR A 85 3.98 -12.53 13.45
C TYR A 85 3.30 -12.13 12.13
N TRP A 86 3.19 -13.05 11.17
CA TRP A 86 2.63 -12.75 9.84
C TRP A 86 1.20 -12.16 9.91
N ARG A 87 0.38 -12.63 10.85
CA ARG A 87 -1.00 -12.13 11.05
C ARG A 87 -1.02 -10.66 11.42
N TRP A 88 -0.04 -10.21 12.21
CA TRP A 88 0.11 -8.80 12.58
C TRP A 88 0.60 -7.98 11.39
N GLY A 89 1.49 -8.52 10.56
CA GLY A 89 1.90 -7.86 9.30
C GLY A 89 0.72 -7.58 8.37
N VAL A 90 -0.17 -8.58 8.19
CA VAL A 90 -1.40 -8.43 7.40
C VAL A 90 -2.34 -7.41 8.06
N LEU A 91 -2.58 -7.51 9.37
CA LEU A 91 -3.45 -6.59 10.10
C LEU A 91 -2.97 -5.13 9.98
N VAL A 92 -1.67 -4.88 10.19
CA VAL A 92 -1.06 -3.55 10.04
C VAL A 92 -1.18 -3.05 8.61
N SER A 93 -1.04 -3.92 7.60
CA SER A 93 -1.21 -3.55 6.19
C SER A 93 -2.61 -3.01 5.90
N PHE A 94 -3.65 -3.62 6.47
CA PHE A 94 -5.03 -3.13 6.35
C PHE A 94 -5.29 -1.86 7.18
N ILE A 95 -4.64 -1.69 8.33
CA ILE A 95 -4.72 -0.43 9.09
C ILE A 95 -4.10 0.71 8.27
N ILE A 96 -2.93 0.48 7.67
CA ILE A 96 -2.28 1.47 6.79
C ILE A 96 -3.20 1.78 5.60
N ALA A 97 -3.80 0.76 4.98
CA ALA A 97 -4.75 0.96 3.90
C ALA A 97 -5.92 1.86 4.29
N TRP A 98 -6.49 1.65 5.49
CA TRP A 98 -7.58 2.45 6.02
C TRP A 98 -7.17 3.90 6.32
N ILE A 99 -5.93 4.13 6.78
CA ILE A 99 -5.41 5.49 7.02
C ILE A 99 -5.16 6.25 5.71
N ILE A 100 -4.66 5.56 4.69
CA ILE A 100 -4.30 6.16 3.40
C ILE A 100 -5.54 6.46 2.56
N SER A 101 -6.52 5.55 2.56
CA SER A 101 -7.68 5.66 1.69
C SER A 101 -8.63 6.76 2.15
N PRO A 102 -9.18 7.58 1.23
CA PRO A 102 -10.18 8.59 1.56
C PRO A 102 -11.56 8.01 1.94
N GLY A 103 -11.74 6.69 1.94
CA GLY A 103 -13.01 6.05 2.34
C GLY A 103 -14.14 6.14 1.30
N THR A 104 -13.85 6.66 0.10
CA THR A 104 -14.85 7.00 -0.92
C THR A 104 -15.37 5.81 -1.72
N THR A 105 -14.78 4.62 -1.56
CA THR A 105 -15.07 3.45 -2.41
C THR A 105 -15.87 2.34 -1.69
N GLY A 106 -16.28 2.56 -0.44
CA GLY A 106 -17.02 1.54 0.33
C GLY A 106 -16.16 0.33 0.72
N GLY A 107 -14.84 0.48 0.82
CA GLY A 107 -13.93 -0.58 1.27
C GLY A 107 -13.15 -1.29 0.15
N VAL A 108 -13.48 -1.04 -1.12
CA VAL A 108 -12.84 -1.70 -2.27
C VAL A 108 -11.37 -1.29 -2.39
N MET A 109 -11.09 0.03 -2.32
CA MET A 109 -9.75 0.58 -2.42
C MET A 109 -8.88 0.15 -1.23
N GLU A 110 -9.43 0.17 -0.02
CA GLU A 110 -8.78 -0.26 1.22
C GLU A 110 -8.39 -1.73 1.14
N THR A 111 -9.27 -2.58 0.58
CA THR A 111 -8.99 -4.00 0.39
C THR A 111 -7.84 -4.21 -0.59
N ILE A 112 -7.85 -3.50 -1.72
CA ILE A 112 -6.79 -3.58 -2.72
C ILE A 112 -5.44 -3.13 -2.15
N ILE A 113 -5.40 -2.00 -1.43
CA ILE A 113 -4.18 -1.53 -0.78
C ILE A 113 -3.73 -2.55 0.28
N GLY A 114 -4.63 -3.00 1.15
CA GLY A 114 -4.33 -3.94 2.23
C GLY A 114 -3.75 -5.26 1.70
N LEU A 115 -4.32 -5.81 0.63
CA LEU A 115 -3.82 -7.01 -0.04
C LEU A 115 -2.46 -6.76 -0.72
N SER A 116 -2.27 -5.61 -1.35
CA SER A 116 -1.00 -5.23 -1.99
C SER A 116 0.13 -5.12 -0.96
N LEU A 117 -0.10 -4.40 0.13
CA LEU A 117 0.86 -4.25 1.23
C LEU A 117 1.12 -5.57 1.96
N SER A 118 0.09 -6.40 2.16
CA SER A 118 0.25 -7.75 2.72
C SER A 118 1.12 -8.62 1.82
N SER A 119 0.96 -8.53 0.50
CA SER A 119 1.80 -9.25 -0.46
C SER A 119 3.25 -8.80 -0.40
N LEU A 120 3.49 -7.48 -0.29
CA LEU A 120 4.82 -6.91 -0.07
C LEU A 120 5.43 -7.36 1.26
N TYR A 121 4.64 -7.46 2.32
CA TYR A 121 5.11 -8.02 3.60
C TYR A 121 5.60 -9.46 3.43
N PHE A 122 4.86 -10.32 2.72
CA PHE A 122 5.31 -11.69 2.47
C PHE A 122 6.55 -11.75 1.57
N LEU A 123 6.68 -10.85 0.59
CA LEU A 123 7.90 -10.72 -0.22
C LEU A 123 9.10 -10.30 0.64
N GLY A 124 8.95 -9.26 1.46
CA GLY A 124 9.97 -8.80 2.40
C GLY A 124 10.39 -9.92 3.36
N MET A 125 9.43 -10.64 3.94
CA MET A 125 9.68 -11.81 4.79
C MET A 125 10.53 -12.86 4.06
N ARG A 126 10.17 -13.25 2.82
CA ARG A 126 10.92 -14.25 2.05
C ARG A 126 12.35 -13.80 1.78
N ILE A 127 12.55 -12.55 1.40
CA ILE A 127 13.88 -12.01 1.13
C ILE A 127 14.71 -11.95 2.42
N SER A 128 14.10 -11.56 3.55
CA SER A 128 14.77 -11.57 4.86
C SER A 128 15.33 -12.94 5.24
N PHE A 129 14.60 -14.03 4.96
CA PHE A 129 15.12 -15.40 5.16
C PHE A 129 16.33 -15.72 4.27
N LEU A 130 16.31 -15.27 3.01
CA LEU A 130 17.45 -15.47 2.09
C LEU A 130 18.69 -14.69 2.56
N VAL A 131 18.48 -13.47 3.06
CA VAL A 131 19.55 -12.62 3.58
C VAL A 131 20.16 -13.20 4.85
N GLU A 132 19.35 -13.73 5.77
CA GLU A 132 19.84 -14.39 7.00
C GLU A 132 20.64 -15.66 6.65
N LYS A 133 20.09 -16.54 5.79
CA LYS A 133 20.77 -17.77 5.37
C LYS A 133 22.11 -17.53 4.67
N LYS A 134 22.17 -16.55 3.76
CA LYS A 134 23.42 -16.23 3.00
C LYS A 134 24.53 -15.69 3.91
N ARG A 135 24.19 -15.16 5.08
CA ARG A 135 25.16 -14.64 6.05
C ARG A 135 25.61 -15.68 7.07
N GLU A 136 24.88 -16.79 7.20
CA GLU A 136 25.26 -17.91 8.05
C GLU A 136 26.11 -18.96 7.31
N SER A 137 26.10 -18.93 5.97
CA SER A 137 27.02 -19.67 5.09
C SER A 137 28.33 -18.93 4.86
#